data_AF-A0A1Y1JSK7-F1
#
_entry.id   AF-A0A1Y1JSK7-F1
#
_cell.length_a   1.000
_cell.length_b   1.000
_cell.length_c   1.000
_cell.angle_alpha   90.00
_cell.angle_beta   90.00
_cell.angle_gamma   90.00
#
_symmetry.space_group_name_H-M   'P 1'
#
loop_
_entity.id
_entity.type
_entity.pdbx_description
1 polymer ?
#
loop_
_entity_poly.entity_id
_entity_poly.type
_entity_poly.pdbx_seq_one_letter_code
_entity_poly.pdbx_strand_id
1 'polypeptide(L)'
;MDMETRELVLVDVEHKKQYKLMLSVEDHARATQDMAFASTLLQHAVINGMHNNATEDHTDSAADVEAAVHDNPTEGYTEPTSPQSGYDTDDLCRWSFEGVTLLLNLYGEKQDVLVKGKVKQKAFWNSIAELMAKHGYTYTASQCKTKLATLKRQYKKVKDHNKVSGNDRKDWPYLEVSILYGYT
;
A
#
# COMPACT_ATOMS: atom_id res chain seq x y z
N MET A 1 4.49 -27.10 25.24
CA MET A 1 4.19 -25.98 26.14
C MET A 1 3.21 -25.11 25.39
N ASP A 2 1.93 -25.20 25.74
CA ASP A 2 0.89 -24.33 25.21
C ASP A 2 1.25 -22.88 25.56
N MET A 3 1.49 -22.04 24.55
CA MET A 3 1.68 -20.61 24.77
C MET A 3 0.33 -20.02 25.13
N GLU A 4 0.17 -19.67 26.40
CA GLU A 4 -1.06 -19.08 26.92
C GLU A 4 -1.27 -17.69 26.27
N THR A 5 -2.43 -17.51 25.64
CA THR A 5 -2.80 -16.26 24.96
C THR A 5 -4.04 -15.65 25.59
N ARG A 6 -4.11 -14.32 25.60
CA ARG A 6 -5.22 -13.53 26.12
C ARG A 6 -5.76 -12.59 25.04
N GLU A 7 -7.08 -12.41 25.08
CA GLU A 7 -7.78 -11.52 24.17
C GLU A 7 -7.71 -10.07 24.68
N LEU A 8 -7.29 -9.15 23.81
CA LEU A 8 -7.32 -7.72 24.04
C LEU A 8 -8.23 -7.04 23.01
N VAL A 9 -9.11 -6.15 23.46
CA VAL A 9 -9.99 -5.35 22.59
C VAL A 9 -9.51 -3.89 22.57
N LEU A 10 -9.14 -3.40 21.39
CA LEU A 10 -8.75 -2.02 21.16
C LEU A 10 -9.84 -1.30 20.38
N VAL A 11 -10.24 -0.12 20.84
CA VAL A 11 -11.31 0.67 20.22
C VAL A 11 -10.71 1.90 19.56
N ASP A 12 -10.99 2.05 18.27
CA ASP A 12 -10.76 3.26 17.51
C ASP A 12 -12.00 4.15 17.60
N VAL A 13 -11.88 5.22 18.39
CA VAL A 13 -12.96 6.19 18.62
C VAL A 13 -13.22 7.06 17.39
N GLU A 14 -12.18 7.34 16.59
CA GLU A 14 -12.25 8.21 15.41
C GLU A 14 -13.04 7.52 14.28
N HIS A 15 -12.77 6.24 14.08
CA HIS A 15 -13.43 5.45 13.03
C HIS A 15 -14.59 4.58 13.54
N LYS A 16 -14.92 4.67 14.84
CA LYS A 16 -15.94 3.84 15.52
C LYS A 16 -15.78 2.35 15.26
N LYS A 17 -14.53 1.86 15.31
CA LYS A 17 -14.18 0.45 15.07
C LYS A 17 -13.58 -0.18 16.30
N GLN A 18 -13.73 -1.49 16.42
CA GLN A 18 -13.09 -2.28 17.47
C GLN A 18 -12.25 -3.39 16.84
N TYR A 19 -11.10 -3.66 17.44
CA TYR A 19 -10.10 -4.62 17.00
C TYR A 19 -9.83 -5.60 18.12
N LYS A 20 -9.85 -6.90 17.82
CA LYS A 20 -9.67 -7.97 18.80
C LYS A 20 -8.37 -8.72 18.47
N LEU A 21 -7.42 -8.70 19.40
CA LEU A 21 -6.08 -9.26 19.24
C LEU A 21 -5.86 -10.38 20.26
N MET A 22 -5.33 -11.52 19.81
CA MET A 22 -4.83 -12.57 20.70
C MET A 22 -3.34 -12.33 20.94
N LEU A 23 -2.98 -12.01 22.17
CA LEU A 23 -1.61 -11.67 22.56
C LEU A 23 -1.09 -12.65 23.61
N SER A 24 0.22 -12.74 23.75
CA SER A 24 0.82 -13.43 24.90
C SER A 24 0.38 -12.75 26.20
N VAL A 25 0.44 -13.47 27.33
CA VAL A 25 0.10 -12.89 28.65
C VAL A 25 0.98 -11.65 28.95
N GLU A 26 2.25 -11.70 28.55
CA GLU A 26 3.23 -10.61 28.74
C GLU A 26 2.88 -9.38 27.90
N ASP A 27 2.59 -9.57 26.60
CA ASP A 27 2.22 -8.47 25.70
C ASP A 27 0.86 -7.89 26.06
N HIS A 28 -0.09 -8.72 26.52
CA HIS A 28 -1.38 -8.25 27.03
C HIS A 28 -1.17 -7.38 28.27
N ALA A 29 -0.38 -7.82 29.25
CA ALA A 29 -0.08 -7.02 30.44
C ALA A 29 0.58 -5.69 30.07
N ARG A 30 1.56 -5.73 29.15
CA ARG A 30 2.22 -4.52 28.64
C ARG A 30 1.24 -3.56 27.97
N ALA A 31 0.36 -4.06 27.10
CA ALA A 31 -0.65 -3.24 26.43
C ALA A 31 -1.65 -2.59 27.39
N THR A 32 -1.91 -3.17 28.56
CA THR A 32 -2.77 -2.55 29.58
C THR A 32 -2.09 -1.45 30.39
N GLN A 33 -0.75 -1.44 30.45
CA GLN A 33 0.03 -0.49 31.26
C GLN A 33 0.73 0.60 30.43
N ASP A 34 1.04 0.29 29.17
CA ASP A 34 1.78 1.14 28.25
C ASP A 34 0.87 1.60 27.09
N MET A 35 0.40 2.85 27.19
CA MET A 35 -0.48 3.45 26.21
C MET A 35 0.18 3.64 24.83
N ALA A 36 1.50 3.76 24.77
CA ALA A 36 2.24 3.87 23.50
C ALA A 36 2.30 2.51 22.80
N PHE A 37 2.48 1.43 23.57
CA PHE A 37 2.40 0.07 23.05
C PHE A 37 0.98 -0.26 22.55
N ALA A 38 -0.05 0.08 23.32
CA ALA A 38 -1.45 -0.08 22.89
C ALA A 38 -1.79 0.72 21.62
N SER A 39 -1.32 1.97 21.52
CA SER A 39 -1.49 2.79 20.31
C SER A 39 -0.80 2.17 19.10
N THR A 40 0.39 1.60 19.28
CA THR A 40 1.12 0.89 18.21
C THR A 40 0.35 -0.32 17.74
N LEU A 41 -0.20 -1.12 18.67
CA LEU A 41 -1.05 -2.27 18.35
C LEU A 41 -2.33 -1.84 17.60
N LEU A 42 -2.98 -0.76 18.03
CA LEU A 42 -4.18 -0.24 17.37
C LEU A 42 -3.84 0.26 15.95
N GLN A 43 -2.76 1.03 15.78
CA GLN A 43 -2.33 1.52 14.48
C GLN A 43 -1.99 0.35 13.55
N HIS A 44 -1.30 -0.68 14.06
CA HIS A 44 -1.00 -1.88 13.30
C HIS A 44 -2.29 -2.67 12.95
N ALA A 45 -3.25 -2.76 13.86
CA ALA A 45 -4.55 -3.41 13.61
C ALA A 45 -5.41 -2.64 12.59
N VAL A 46 -5.37 -1.31 12.62
CA VAL A 46 -6.03 -0.43 11.64
C VAL A 46 -5.41 -0.60 10.26
N ILE A 47 -4.08 -0.73 10.17
CA ILE A 47 -3.36 -0.95 8.91
C ILE A 47 -3.62 -2.35 8.34
N ASN A 48 -3.71 -3.38 9.18
CA ASN A 48 -3.76 -4.78 8.74
C ASN A 48 -5.16 -5.38 8.64
N GLY A 49 -6.20 -4.76 9.19
CA GLY A 49 -7.61 -5.08 8.88
C GLY A 49 -8.02 -6.55 8.84
N MET A 50 -7.46 -7.43 9.68
CA MET A 50 -7.76 -8.87 9.67
C MET A 50 -8.70 -9.29 10.80
N HIS A 51 -9.94 -9.57 10.39
CA HIS A 51 -10.93 -10.53 10.90
C HIS A 51 -11.47 -10.39 12.34
N ASN A 52 -12.73 -9.97 12.44
CA ASN A 52 -13.78 -10.88 12.92
C ASN A 52 -15.09 -10.68 12.13
N ASN A 53 -15.67 -11.80 11.74
CA ASN A 53 -16.96 -11.94 11.10
C ASN A 53 -18.02 -12.17 12.19
N ALA A 54 -19.11 -11.40 12.15
CA ALA A 54 -20.46 -11.68 12.69
C ALA A 54 -21.33 -10.43 12.40
N THR A 55 -22.23 -10.45 11.39
CA THR A 55 -23.71 -10.62 11.53
C THR A 55 -24.30 -9.62 12.54
N GLU A 56 -25.19 -8.66 12.23
CA GLU A 56 -26.38 -8.54 11.36
C GLU A 56 -26.61 -7.02 11.14
N ASP A 57 -26.92 -6.55 9.93
CA ASP A 57 -28.24 -6.36 9.30
C ASP A 57 -29.08 -5.19 9.83
N HIS A 58 -29.81 -4.57 8.88
CA HIS A 58 -30.84 -3.52 8.95
C HIS A 58 -30.46 -2.09 8.48
N THR A 59 -30.86 -1.81 7.23
CA THR A 59 -31.76 -0.72 6.74
C THR A 59 -31.51 0.72 7.25
N ASP A 60 -31.54 1.81 6.48
CA ASP A 60 -32.27 2.13 5.25
C ASP A 60 -31.75 3.47 4.66
N SER A 61 -32.02 3.66 3.37
CA SER A 61 -32.33 4.91 2.66
C SER A 61 -31.35 6.11 2.51
N ALA A 62 -31.03 6.31 1.23
CA ALA A 62 -30.82 7.53 0.41
C ALA A 62 -30.94 8.95 1.00
N ALA A 63 -30.02 9.83 0.57
CA ALA A 63 -30.34 11.04 -0.21
C ALA A 63 -29.08 11.75 -0.74
N ASP A 64 -29.20 12.26 -1.95
CA ASP A 64 -28.34 13.15 -2.73
C ASP A 64 -27.71 14.35 -1.99
N VAL A 65 -26.55 14.80 -2.46
CA VAL A 65 -26.33 16.20 -2.89
C VAL A 65 -25.12 16.32 -3.83
N GLU A 66 -25.31 17.04 -4.93
CA GLU A 66 -24.33 17.43 -5.94
C GLU A 66 -23.48 18.67 -5.55
N ALA A 67 -22.35 18.84 -6.27
CA ALA A 67 -21.93 20.06 -7.00
C ALA A 67 -20.59 20.76 -6.62
N ALA A 68 -19.88 21.16 -7.71
CA ALA A 68 -18.91 22.26 -7.91
C ALA A 68 -17.51 22.16 -7.22
N VAL A 69 -16.37 21.98 -7.91
CA VAL A 69 -15.59 22.82 -8.87
C VAL A 69 -15.06 24.17 -8.33
N HIS A 70 -13.74 24.24 -8.05
CA HIS A 70 -12.78 25.31 -8.43
C HIS A 70 -11.39 24.95 -7.85
N ASP A 71 -10.35 24.75 -8.67
CA ASP A 71 -9.43 25.73 -9.28
C ASP A 71 -8.21 26.06 -8.40
N ASN A 72 -7.04 26.00 -9.02
CA ASN A 72 -5.70 25.99 -8.44
C ASN A 72 -5.23 27.45 -8.20
N PRO A 73 -4.23 27.72 -7.34
CA PRO A 73 -2.89 27.86 -7.92
C PRO A 73 -1.69 27.50 -7.00
N THR A 74 -0.73 26.84 -7.63
CA THR A 74 0.73 27.04 -7.59
C THR A 74 1.34 27.94 -6.51
N GLU A 75 2.21 27.38 -5.66
CA GLU A 75 3.46 28.03 -5.23
C GLU A 75 4.56 26.99 -5.02
N GLY A 76 5.75 27.30 -5.53
CA GLY A 76 6.90 26.40 -5.61
C GLY A 76 7.77 26.37 -4.35
N TYR A 77 8.51 25.27 -4.19
CA TYR A 77 9.64 25.20 -3.29
C TYR A 77 10.78 24.40 -3.92
N THR A 78 11.79 25.17 -4.33
CA THR A 78 13.24 25.00 -4.23
C THR A 78 13.80 23.59 -4.00
N GLU A 79 14.64 23.13 -4.95
CA GLU A 79 15.65 22.09 -4.74
C GLU A 79 16.57 22.43 -3.56
N PRO A 80 17.02 21.39 -2.83
CA PRO A 80 18.45 21.26 -2.64
C PRO A 80 18.98 19.91 -3.15
N THR A 81 19.94 20.03 -4.05
CA THR A 81 20.90 19.02 -4.50
C THR A 81 21.71 18.41 -3.36
N SER A 82 21.66 17.09 -3.15
CA SER A 82 22.86 16.24 -2.94
C SER A 82 22.55 14.74 -2.82
N PRO A 83 23.54 13.86 -3.08
CA PRO A 83 23.34 12.48 -3.50
C PRO A 83 23.24 11.50 -2.32
N GLN A 84 22.07 10.91 -2.11
CA GLN A 84 21.91 9.78 -1.20
C GLN A 84 21.06 8.70 -1.88
N SER A 85 21.57 7.47 -1.82
CA SER A 85 20.86 6.24 -2.16
C SER A 85 19.68 6.04 -1.20
N GLY A 86 18.62 6.80 -1.39
CA GLY A 86 17.37 6.67 -0.64
C GLY A 86 16.50 5.61 -1.27
N TYR A 87 16.72 4.35 -0.93
CA TYR A 87 15.54 3.51 -0.76
C TYR A 87 14.82 4.10 0.46
N ASP A 88 13.62 4.64 0.27
CA ASP A 88 12.79 5.07 1.39
C ASP A 88 12.63 3.86 2.32
N THR A 89 13.31 3.86 3.47
CA THR A 89 13.33 2.75 4.42
C THR A 89 11.93 2.42 4.95
N ASP A 90 11.05 3.42 4.94
CA ASP A 90 9.62 3.31 5.23
C ASP A 90 8.86 2.47 4.17
N ASP A 91 9.28 2.56 2.91
CA ASP A 91 8.64 1.89 1.78
C ASP A 91 9.02 0.40 1.69
N LEU A 92 10.15 -0.01 2.29
CA LEU A 92 10.56 -1.42 2.43
C LEU A 92 9.75 -2.17 3.49
N CYS A 93 9.37 -1.51 4.59
CA CYS A 93 8.61 -2.15 5.67
C CYS A 93 7.18 -2.46 5.24
N ARG A 94 6.59 -1.61 4.39
CA ARG A 94 5.22 -1.77 3.91
C ARG A 94 5.13 -2.58 2.62
N TRP A 95 6.09 -2.49 1.71
CA TRP A 95 6.09 -3.22 0.44
C TRP A 95 7.29 -4.15 0.35
N SER A 96 7.09 -5.42 0.68
CA SER A 96 8.12 -6.45 0.50
C SER A 96 8.53 -6.59 -0.97
N PHE A 97 9.73 -7.14 -1.20
CA PHE A 97 10.24 -7.39 -2.55
C PHE A 97 9.27 -8.26 -3.37
N GLU A 98 8.73 -9.30 -2.74
CA GLU A 98 7.76 -10.22 -3.33
C GLU A 98 6.43 -9.51 -3.64
N GLY A 99 5.97 -8.62 -2.75
CA GLY A 99 4.76 -7.82 -2.97
C GLY A 99 4.90 -6.84 -4.13
N VAL A 100 6.06 -6.18 -4.25
CA VAL A 100 6.36 -5.30 -5.39
C VAL A 100 6.45 -6.10 -6.70
N THR A 101 7.13 -7.23 -6.66
CA THR A 101 7.27 -8.13 -7.81
C THR A 101 5.91 -8.62 -8.29
N LEU A 102 5.04 -9.04 -7.38
CA LEU A 102 3.68 -9.46 -7.69
C LEU A 102 2.87 -8.32 -8.33
N LEU A 103 2.94 -7.10 -7.78
CA LEU A 103 2.24 -5.94 -8.34
C LEU A 103 2.65 -5.67 -9.79
N LEU A 104 3.96 -5.73 -10.07
CA LEU A 104 4.49 -5.54 -11.42
C LEU A 104 4.02 -6.63 -12.38
N ASN A 105 4.01 -7.89 -11.94
CA ASN A 105 3.54 -9.03 -12.73
C ASN A 105 2.05 -8.89 -13.08
N LEU A 106 1.20 -8.69 -12.06
CA LEU A 106 -0.26 -8.57 -12.23
C LEU A 106 -0.64 -7.40 -13.15
N TYR A 107 0.05 -6.27 -13.01
CA TYR A 107 -0.15 -5.14 -13.91
C TYR A 107 0.30 -5.49 -15.34
N GLY A 108 1.50 -6.06 -15.47
CA GLY A 108 2.12 -6.38 -16.75
C GLY A 108 1.27 -7.32 -17.61
N GLU A 109 0.66 -8.32 -16.99
CA GLU A 109 -0.25 -9.27 -17.65
C GLU A 109 -1.57 -8.64 -18.13
N LYS A 110 -2.05 -7.60 -17.43
CA LYS A 110 -3.41 -7.06 -17.64
C LYS A 110 -3.44 -5.66 -18.26
N GLN A 111 -2.34 -4.94 -18.31
CA GLN A 111 -2.31 -3.56 -18.83
C GLN A 111 -2.89 -3.43 -20.24
N ASP A 112 -2.80 -4.49 -21.04
CA ASP A 112 -3.36 -4.58 -22.38
C ASP A 112 -4.86 -4.33 -22.44
N VAL A 113 -5.64 -4.86 -21.48
CA VAL A 113 -7.10 -4.65 -21.47
C VAL A 113 -7.46 -3.20 -21.11
N LEU A 114 -6.58 -2.54 -20.36
CA LEU A 114 -6.71 -1.13 -19.99
C LEU A 114 -6.37 -0.22 -21.18
N VAL A 115 -5.25 -0.48 -21.87
CA VAL A 115 -4.83 0.28 -23.07
C VAL A 115 -5.83 0.12 -24.21
N LYS A 116 -6.39 -1.08 -24.39
CA LYS A 116 -7.43 -1.37 -25.38
C LYS A 116 -8.81 -0.82 -24.99
N GLY A 117 -8.93 -0.11 -23.87
CA GLY A 117 -10.17 0.54 -23.41
C GLY A 117 -11.28 -0.44 -23.00
N LYS A 118 -10.98 -1.73 -22.82
CA LYS A 118 -11.97 -2.76 -22.51
C LYS A 118 -12.47 -2.67 -21.07
N VAL A 119 -11.71 -2.01 -20.18
CA VAL A 119 -12.04 -1.84 -18.77
C VAL A 119 -11.75 -0.41 -18.30
N LYS A 120 -12.60 0.12 -17.41
CA LYS A 120 -12.38 1.42 -16.76
C LYS A 120 -11.21 1.34 -15.78
N GLN A 121 -10.45 2.43 -15.66
CA GLN A 121 -9.31 2.56 -14.72
C GLN A 121 -9.66 2.08 -13.30
N LYS A 122 -10.79 2.52 -12.74
CA LYS A 122 -11.23 2.12 -11.38
C LYS A 122 -11.41 0.60 -11.26
N ALA A 123 -12.09 -0.03 -12.23
CA ALA A 123 -12.33 -1.46 -12.23
C ALA A 123 -11.02 -2.26 -12.39
N PHE A 124 -10.11 -1.77 -13.23
CA PHE A 124 -8.78 -2.36 -13.40
C PHE A 124 -8.01 -2.38 -12.08
N TRP A 125 -7.90 -1.24 -11.39
CA TRP A 125 -7.14 -1.16 -10.14
C TRP A 125 -7.78 -1.93 -8.98
N ASN A 126 -9.11 -2.00 -8.92
CA ASN A 126 -9.81 -2.87 -7.97
C ASN A 126 -9.47 -4.35 -8.21
N SER A 127 -9.49 -4.79 -9.47
CA SER A 127 -9.12 -6.17 -9.82
C SER A 127 -7.67 -6.50 -9.44
N ILE A 128 -6.73 -5.56 -9.62
CA ILE A 128 -5.34 -5.73 -9.18
C ILE A 128 -5.26 -5.85 -7.66
N ALA A 129 -5.95 -4.99 -6.90
CA ALA A 129 -5.98 -5.03 -5.44
C ALA A 129 -6.56 -6.36 -4.90
N GLU A 130 -7.65 -6.85 -5.50
CA GLU A 130 -8.24 -8.15 -5.15
C GLU A 130 -7.27 -9.31 -5.41
N LEU A 131 -6.52 -9.27 -6.51
CA LEU A 131 -5.52 -10.30 -6.80
C LEU A 131 -4.35 -10.25 -5.84
N MET A 132 -3.85 -9.05 -5.51
CA MET A 132 -2.83 -8.88 -4.46
C MET A 132 -3.30 -9.49 -3.14
N ALA A 133 -4.55 -9.23 -2.74
CA ALA A 133 -5.12 -9.77 -1.49
C ALA A 133 -5.21 -11.30 -1.50
N LYS A 134 -5.54 -11.93 -2.64
CA LYS A 134 -5.53 -13.40 -2.79
C LYS A 134 -4.14 -14.02 -2.59
N HIS A 135 -3.09 -13.26 -2.79
CA HIS A 135 -1.71 -13.67 -2.53
C HIS A 135 -1.20 -13.25 -1.14
N GLY A 136 -2.08 -12.77 -0.26
CA GLY A 136 -1.73 -12.36 1.11
C GLY A 136 -1.27 -10.92 1.25
N TYR A 137 -1.39 -10.09 0.20
CA TYR A 137 -1.00 -8.69 0.21
C TYR A 137 -2.21 -7.76 0.20
N THR A 138 -2.55 -7.20 1.35
CA THR A 138 -3.71 -6.32 1.51
C THR A 138 -3.37 -4.87 1.18
N TYR A 139 -3.59 -4.47 -0.07
CA TYR A 139 -3.45 -3.07 -0.50
C TYR A 139 -4.71 -2.60 -1.23
N THR A 140 -5.05 -1.33 -1.06
CA THR A 140 -6.15 -0.71 -1.81
C THR A 140 -5.74 -0.44 -3.26
N ALA A 141 -6.73 -0.32 -4.15
CA ALA A 141 -6.54 0.06 -5.55
C ALA A 141 -5.69 1.34 -5.72
N SER A 142 -5.91 2.33 -4.84
CA SER A 142 -5.15 3.59 -4.85
C SER A 142 -3.69 3.37 -4.45
N GLN A 143 -3.43 2.54 -3.43
CA GLN A 143 -2.08 2.21 -2.99
C GLN A 143 -1.30 1.48 -4.09
N CYS A 144 -1.91 0.48 -4.74
CA CYS A 144 -1.31 -0.22 -5.89
C CYS A 144 -0.97 0.74 -7.03
N LYS A 145 -1.89 1.65 -7.38
CA LYS A 145 -1.68 2.66 -8.42
C LYS A 145 -0.51 3.59 -8.08
N THR A 146 -0.50 4.14 -6.87
CA THR A 146 0.55 5.06 -6.41
C THR A 146 1.91 4.37 -6.36
N LYS A 147 1.96 3.14 -5.85
CA LYS A 147 3.19 2.35 -5.81
C LYS A 147 3.73 2.10 -7.22
N LEU A 148 2.89 1.69 -8.16
CA LEU A 148 3.31 1.48 -9.55
C LEU A 148 3.82 2.78 -10.20
N ALA A 149 3.16 3.92 -9.96
CA ALA A 149 3.63 5.20 -10.47
C ALA A 149 5.02 5.56 -9.92
N THR A 150 5.28 5.28 -8.65
CA THR A 150 6.60 5.45 -8.03
C THR A 150 7.65 4.52 -8.62
N LEU A 151 7.34 3.24 -8.81
CA LEU A 151 8.25 2.27 -9.42
C LEU A 151 8.62 2.69 -10.87
N LYS A 152 7.64 3.13 -11.66
CA LYS A 152 7.89 3.64 -13.02
C LYS A 152 8.82 4.86 -13.02
N ARG A 153 8.64 5.79 -12.08
CA ARG A 153 9.52 6.96 -11.92
C ARG A 153 10.94 6.56 -11.54
N GLN A 154 11.08 5.63 -10.59
CA GLN A 154 12.39 5.11 -10.16
C GLN A 154 13.12 4.41 -11.31
N TYR A 155 12.42 3.53 -12.03
CA TYR A 155 12.95 2.89 -13.24
C TYR A 155 13.47 3.91 -14.25
N LYS A 156 12.65 4.93 -14.56
CA LYS A 156 13.05 5.98 -15.52
C LYS A 156 14.31 6.71 -15.06
N LYS A 157 14.41 7.05 -13.77
CA LYS A 157 15.62 7.67 -13.20
C LYS A 157 16.86 6.78 -13.37
N VAL A 158 16.75 5.48 -13.07
CA VAL A 158 17.86 4.52 -13.22
C VAL A 158 18.23 4.35 -14.70
N LYS A 159 17.25 4.18 -15.58
CA LYS A 159 17.44 4.04 -17.03
C LYS A 159 18.13 5.28 -17.62
N ASP A 160 17.69 6.47 -17.24
CA ASP A 160 18.25 7.72 -17.75
C ASP A 160 19.66 7.97 -17.19
N HIS A 161 19.93 7.63 -15.92
CA HIS A 161 21.28 7.65 -15.33
C HIS A 161 22.25 6.72 -16.08
N ASN A 162 21.82 5.49 -16.39
CA ASN A 162 22.64 4.48 -17.06
C ASN A 162 22.87 4.77 -18.57
N LYS A 163 22.15 5.72 -19.17
CA LYS A 163 22.38 6.17 -20.55
C LYS A 163 23.53 7.16 -20.69
N VAL A 164 23.93 7.81 -19.59
CA VAL A 164 24.99 8.83 -19.60
C VAL A 164 26.36 8.14 -19.57
N SER A 165 27.18 8.40 -20.58
CA SER A 165 28.55 7.86 -20.64
C SER A 165 29.43 8.45 -19.51
N GLY A 166 30.28 7.62 -18.92
CA GLY A 166 31.17 8.02 -17.81
C GLY A 166 30.54 7.97 -16.43
N ASN A 167 29.29 7.50 -16.33
CA ASN A 167 28.55 7.39 -15.09
C ASN A 167 28.55 5.93 -14.59
N ASP A 168 28.55 5.74 -13.27
CA ASP A 168 28.48 4.39 -12.70
C ASP A 168 27.13 3.75 -13.00
N ARG A 169 27.15 2.44 -13.29
CA ARG A 169 25.90 1.71 -13.55
C ARG A 169 25.14 1.55 -12.25
N LYS A 170 23.86 1.94 -12.26
CA LYS A 170 22.92 1.68 -11.18
C LYS A 170 22.08 0.45 -11.48
N ASP A 171 22.03 -0.44 -10.51
CA ASP A 171 21.12 -1.57 -10.52
C ASP A 171 19.77 -1.18 -9.91
N TRP A 172 18.70 -1.78 -10.42
CA TRP A 172 17.38 -1.69 -9.83
C TRP A 172 16.84 -3.11 -9.65
N PRO A 173 16.47 -3.55 -8.44
CA PRO A 173 16.10 -4.95 -8.18
C PRO A 173 14.93 -5.47 -9.02
N TYR A 174 14.11 -4.56 -9.57
CA TYR A 174 12.94 -4.90 -10.39
C TYR A 174 13.17 -4.70 -11.89
N LEU A 175 14.43 -4.48 -12.32
CA LEU A 175 14.76 -4.18 -13.71
C LEU A 175 14.30 -5.31 -14.65
N GLU A 176 14.57 -6.57 -14.31
CA GLU A 176 14.20 -7.73 -15.13
C GLU A 176 12.69 -7.85 -15.33
N VAL A 177 11.93 -7.73 -14.23
CA VAL A 177 10.46 -7.75 -14.27
C VAL A 177 9.94 -6.59 -15.13
N SER A 178 10.54 -5.41 -15.02
CA SER A 178 10.13 -4.25 -15.82
C SER A 178 10.44 -4.38 -17.31
N ILE A 179 11.52 -5.07 -17.66
CA ILE A 179 11.89 -5.33 -19.06
C ILE A 179 10.93 -6.35 -19.67
N LEU A 180 10.52 -7.38 -18.91
CA LEU A 180 9.62 -8.44 -19.37
C LEU A 180 8.26 -7.91 -19.87
N TYR A 181 7.72 -6.90 -19.21
CA TYR A 181 6.39 -6.33 -19.54
C TYR A 181 6.44 -5.09 -20.43
N GLY A 182 7.57 -4.82 -21.09
CA GLY A 182 7.65 -3.82 -22.15
C GLY A 182 7.47 -2.38 -21.68
N TYR A 183 7.94 -2.02 -20.48
CA TYR A 183 7.99 -0.63 -20.03
C TYR A 183 9.10 0.18 -20.76
N THR A 184 9.09 0.18 -22.10
CA THR A 184 10.04 0.92 -22.94
C THR A 184 9.46 2.19 -23.52
#